data_AF-A0A7S2AJQ9-F1
#
_entry.id   AF-A0A7S2AJQ9-F1
#
_cell.length_a   1.000
_cell.length_b   1.000
_cell.length_c   1.000
_cell.angle_alpha   90.00
_cell.angle_beta   90.00
_cell.angle_gamma   90.00
#
_symmetry.space_group_name_H-M   'P 1'
#
loop_
_entity.id
_entity.type
_entity.pdbx_description
1 polymer ?
#
loop_
_entity_poly.entity_id
_entity_poly.type
_entity_poly.pdbx_seq_one_letter_code
_entity_poly.pdbx_strand_id
1 'polypeptide(L)'
;AAAAAALPSAATPISAPAAAPAPVTATADEATVTPPHDPATEKSDATMRTNDDAGHLIRGHGYPHRAYAVKTGDGYVLHIDRIPRPRSRRKVYLQAGIFDDAVGWVSCGARSLALCLYDEGYDVYLGNLRSSPPHRHVDPSLDRGKGAYWDFDLTEQALFDVSAIVDAIASHADVELAGRGGAAATTLH
;
A
#
# COMPACT_ATOMS: atom_id res chain seq x y z
N ALA A 1 38.15 43.42 -4.17
CA ALA A 1 38.31 42.73 -2.88
C ALA A 1 37.00 42.88 -2.11
N ALA A 2 36.14 41.87 -2.17
CA ALA A 2 34.85 41.84 -1.47
C ALA A 2 34.98 40.82 -0.34
N ALA A 3 35.07 41.32 0.89
CA ALA A 3 35.03 40.52 2.10
C ALA A 3 33.56 40.36 2.53
N ALA A 4 33.03 39.14 2.43
CA ALA A 4 31.76 38.77 3.03
C ALA A 4 32.06 37.95 4.29
N ALA A 5 31.74 38.55 5.43
CA ALA A 5 31.98 38.03 6.76
C ALA A 5 31.01 36.88 7.10
N ALA A 6 31.51 35.94 7.88
CA ALA A 6 30.83 34.79 8.44
C ALA A 6 29.71 35.17 9.42
N LEU A 7 28.65 34.37 9.46
CA LEU A 7 27.67 34.30 10.54
C LEU A 7 27.62 32.85 11.07
N PRO A 8 27.94 32.58 12.35
CA PRO A 8 27.59 31.33 13.00
C PRO A 8 26.25 31.47 13.74
N SER A 9 25.26 30.64 13.40
CA SER A 9 24.02 30.50 14.17
C SER A 9 24.09 29.22 15.02
N ALA A 10 24.41 29.39 16.30
CA ALA A 10 24.35 28.35 17.31
C ALA A 10 22.94 28.33 17.91
N ALA A 11 22.22 27.21 17.77
CA ALA A 11 21.00 26.94 18.51
C ALA A 11 21.30 25.89 19.59
N THR A 12 21.31 26.33 20.84
CA THR A 12 21.42 25.50 22.05
C THR A 12 20.12 24.73 22.32
N PRO A 13 20.17 23.49 22.82
CA PRO A 13 18.99 22.72 23.21
C PRO A 13 18.46 23.14 24.59
N ILE A 14 17.13 23.28 24.69
CA ILE A 14 16.43 23.55 25.96
C ILE A 14 16.29 22.22 26.72
N SER A 15 16.96 22.17 27.87
CA SER A 15 16.90 21.10 28.87
C SER A 15 15.65 21.24 29.75
N ALA A 16 14.92 20.16 29.97
CA ALA A 16 13.84 20.08 30.96
C ALA A 16 14.18 19.00 32.01
N PRO A 17 14.01 19.27 33.32
CA PRO A 17 14.47 18.39 34.39
C PRO A 17 13.45 17.29 34.75
N ALA A 18 14.00 16.18 35.26
CA ALA A 18 13.32 14.99 35.74
C ALA A 18 12.78 15.10 37.18
N ALA A 19 11.82 14.21 37.46
CA ALA A 19 11.59 13.44 38.71
C ALA A 19 10.23 13.64 39.42
N ALA A 20 9.53 12.51 39.59
CA ALA A 20 8.32 12.28 40.39
C ALA A 20 8.64 12.22 41.92
N PRO A 21 7.62 12.11 42.80
CA PRO A 21 7.14 10.78 43.22
C PRO A 21 5.61 10.67 43.51
N ALA A 22 5.10 9.42 43.52
CA ALA A 22 3.75 8.98 43.96
C ALA A 22 3.74 8.62 45.48
N PRO A 23 2.72 7.98 46.12
CA PRO A 23 1.33 7.63 45.71
C PRO A 23 0.25 7.97 46.80
N VAL A 24 -1.06 7.89 46.47
CA VAL A 24 -2.11 7.67 47.49
C VAL A 24 -3.19 6.68 47.00
N THR A 25 -3.47 5.70 47.86
CA THR A 25 -4.44 4.62 47.71
C THR A 25 -5.83 5.08 48.13
N ALA A 26 -6.88 4.70 47.39
CA ALA A 26 -8.25 4.64 47.91
C ALA A 26 -9.01 3.47 47.25
N THR A 27 -9.35 2.50 48.07
CA THR A 27 -10.20 1.35 47.79
C THR A 27 -11.68 1.76 47.97
N ALA A 28 -12.57 1.36 47.06
CA ALA A 28 -13.94 0.98 47.38
C ALA A 28 -14.57 0.17 46.25
N ASP A 29 -15.12 -0.95 46.68
CA ASP A 29 -15.87 -2.01 46.01
C ASP A 29 -17.30 -1.56 45.70
N GLU A 30 -17.84 -1.85 44.50
CA GLU A 30 -19.27 -2.15 44.34
C GLU A 30 -19.53 -2.90 43.01
N ALA A 31 -19.94 -4.15 43.15
CA ALA A 31 -20.34 -5.05 42.08
C ALA A 31 -21.70 -4.64 41.48
N THR A 32 -21.81 -4.64 40.15
CA THR A 32 -23.10 -4.80 39.46
C THR A 32 -22.97 -5.92 38.43
N VAL A 33 -23.71 -7.00 38.70
CA VAL A 33 -23.84 -8.20 37.88
C VAL A 33 -24.88 -7.93 36.78
N THR A 34 -24.50 -8.12 35.52
CA THR A 34 -25.42 -8.27 34.37
C THR A 34 -25.07 -9.54 33.58
N PRO A 35 -26.08 -10.22 32.98
CA PRO A 35 -26.04 -11.65 32.65
C PRO A 35 -25.27 -11.97 31.35
N PRO A 36 -24.97 -13.25 31.05
CA PRO A 36 -23.91 -13.63 30.13
C PRO A 36 -24.35 -13.46 28.67
N HIS A 37 -23.55 -12.73 27.89
CA HIS A 37 -23.68 -12.70 26.43
C HIS A 37 -22.55 -13.58 25.85
N ASP A 38 -22.95 -14.68 25.23
CA ASP A 38 -22.08 -15.65 24.58
C ASP A 38 -21.10 -14.98 23.59
N PRO A 39 -19.77 -15.13 23.73
CA PRO A 39 -18.84 -14.72 22.68
C PRO A 39 -18.66 -15.88 21.68
N ALA A 40 -19.74 -16.26 21.01
CA ALA A 40 -19.61 -16.97 19.74
C ALA A 40 -19.32 -15.93 18.65
N THR A 41 -18.04 -15.73 18.34
CA THR A 41 -17.48 -15.81 16.98
C THR A 41 -16.11 -15.15 17.02
N GLU A 42 -15.10 -16.01 17.01
CA GLU A 42 -13.69 -15.68 16.93
C GLU A 42 -13.40 -14.73 15.75
N LYS A 43 -12.47 -13.80 16.04
CA LYS A 43 -11.74 -12.92 15.12
C LYS A 43 -11.64 -13.50 13.70
N SER A 44 -12.40 -12.92 12.77
CA SER A 44 -12.11 -13.08 11.35
C SER A 44 -10.82 -12.33 11.03
N ASP A 45 -9.78 -13.12 10.85
CA ASP A 45 -8.45 -12.70 10.40
C ASP A 45 -8.53 -11.78 9.17
N ALA A 46 -7.67 -10.77 9.17
CA ALA A 46 -7.68 -9.56 8.35
C ALA A 46 -7.81 -9.77 6.83
N THR A 47 -9.04 -9.98 6.34
CA THR A 47 -9.41 -9.56 4.99
C THR A 47 -10.11 -8.21 5.14
N MET A 48 -9.34 -7.14 5.28
CA MET A 48 -9.91 -5.80 5.19
C MET A 48 -10.46 -5.67 3.76
N ARG A 49 -11.77 -5.89 3.60
CA ARG A 49 -12.53 -5.27 2.51
C ARG A 49 -12.53 -3.79 2.81
N THR A 50 -11.42 -3.11 2.55
CA THR A 50 -11.44 -1.66 2.49
C THR A 50 -12.31 -1.34 1.29
N ASN A 51 -13.48 -0.76 1.54
CA ASN A 51 -14.31 -0.17 0.47
C ASN A 51 -13.59 0.99 -0.24
N ASP A 52 -12.35 1.29 0.15
CA ASP A 52 -11.53 2.39 -0.33
C ASP A 52 -10.32 1.92 -1.16
N ASP A 53 -10.18 0.64 -1.48
CA ASP A 53 -9.12 0.21 -2.40
C ASP A 53 -9.42 0.64 -3.86
N ALA A 54 -8.37 0.86 -4.65
CA ALA A 54 -8.53 1.33 -6.03
C ALA A 54 -9.42 0.37 -6.85
N GLY A 55 -9.29 -0.94 -6.62
CA GLY A 55 -10.12 -1.95 -7.29
C GLY A 55 -11.61 -1.82 -6.98
N HIS A 56 -11.98 -1.46 -5.75
CA HIS A 56 -13.36 -1.23 -5.33
C HIS A 56 -13.94 -0.04 -6.07
N LEU A 57 -13.20 1.07 -6.14
CA LEU A 57 -13.62 2.27 -6.85
C LEU A 57 -13.76 2.01 -8.36
N ILE A 58 -12.79 1.33 -8.99
CA ILE A 58 -12.85 0.97 -10.42
C ILE A 58 -14.12 0.16 -10.72
N ARG A 59 -14.37 -0.91 -9.94
CA ARG A 59 -15.58 -1.74 -10.12
C ARG A 59 -16.85 -0.96 -9.80
N GLY A 60 -16.83 -0.10 -8.79
CA GLY A 60 -17.95 0.75 -8.39
C GLY A 60 -18.36 1.73 -9.49
N HIS A 61 -17.41 2.19 -10.31
CA HIS A 61 -17.67 3.00 -11.50
C HIS A 61 -18.07 2.19 -12.74
N GLY A 62 -18.16 0.86 -12.65
CA GLY A 62 -18.56 -0.02 -13.75
C GLY A 62 -17.45 -0.40 -14.73
N TYR A 63 -16.19 -0.14 -14.37
CA TYR A 63 -15.04 -0.48 -15.20
C TYR A 63 -14.51 -1.89 -14.88
N PRO A 64 -13.92 -2.60 -15.85
CA PRO A 64 -13.29 -3.88 -15.57
C PRO A 64 -12.06 -3.66 -14.68
N HIS A 65 -11.80 -4.61 -13.79
CA HIS A 65 -10.65 -4.56 -12.88
C HIS A 65 -9.93 -5.91 -12.84
N ARG A 66 -8.60 -5.86 -12.79
CA ARG A 66 -7.73 -6.99 -12.45
C ARG A 66 -6.66 -6.52 -11.48
N ALA A 67 -6.26 -7.42 -10.59
CA ALA A 67 -5.14 -7.22 -9.67
C ALA A 67 -4.03 -8.23 -9.97
N TYR A 68 -2.79 -7.76 -9.89
CA TYR A 68 -1.60 -8.56 -10.11
C TYR A 68 -0.62 -8.41 -8.96
N ALA A 69 0.09 -9.50 -8.67
CA ALA A 69 1.20 -9.49 -7.73
C ALA A 69 2.52 -9.51 -8.51
N VAL A 70 3.38 -8.52 -8.29
CA VAL A 70 4.70 -8.43 -8.89
C VAL A 70 5.76 -8.64 -7.81
N LYS A 71 6.63 -9.62 -8.01
CA LYS A 71 7.75 -9.89 -7.09
C LYS A 71 8.97 -9.09 -7.54
N THR A 72 9.56 -8.34 -6.62
CA THR A 72 10.82 -7.61 -6.85
C THR A 72 12.04 -8.51 -6.66
N GLY A 73 13.20 -8.06 -7.14
CA GLY A 73 14.46 -8.81 -7.01
C GLY A 73 14.89 -9.06 -5.57
N ASP A 74 14.57 -8.14 -4.65
CA ASP A 74 14.84 -8.22 -3.23
C ASP A 74 13.74 -8.94 -2.41
N GLY A 75 12.63 -9.31 -3.04
CA GLY A 75 11.62 -10.20 -2.43
C GLY A 75 10.36 -9.52 -1.91
N TYR A 76 10.17 -8.22 -2.14
CA TYR A 76 8.89 -7.56 -1.91
C TYR A 76 7.85 -8.03 -2.94
N VAL A 77 6.59 -8.03 -2.53
CA VAL A 77 5.46 -8.38 -3.39
C VAL A 77 4.55 -7.17 -3.51
N LEU A 78 4.57 -6.57 -4.70
CA LEU A 78 3.85 -5.36 -5.05
C LEU A 78 2.45 -5.71 -5.58
N HIS A 79 1.48 -4.87 -5.25
CA HIS A 79 0.10 -5.00 -5.73
C HIS A 79 -0.14 -3.99 -6.85
N ILE A 80 -0.50 -4.48 -8.04
CA ILE A 80 -0.75 -3.65 -9.22
C ILE A 80 -2.21 -3.79 -9.62
N ASP A 81 -2.91 -2.67 -9.73
CA ASP A 81 -4.29 -2.63 -10.23
C ASP A 81 -4.28 -2.33 -11.73
N ARG A 82 -5.12 -3.01 -12.50
CA ARG A 82 -5.25 -2.83 -13.95
C ARG A 82 -6.71 -2.64 -14.32
N ILE A 83 -6.95 -1.74 -15.26
CA ILE A 83 -8.22 -1.60 -15.97
C ILE A 83 -8.04 -2.22 -17.36
N PRO A 84 -8.32 -3.53 -17.53
CA PRO A 84 -7.85 -4.26 -18.69
C PRO A 84 -8.63 -3.89 -19.95
N ARG A 85 -7.90 -3.63 -21.03
CA ARG A 85 -8.47 -3.45 -22.38
C ARG A 85 -7.80 -4.40 -23.38
N PRO A 86 -8.24 -5.67 -23.49
CA PRO A 86 -7.53 -6.72 -24.24
C PRO A 86 -7.27 -6.44 -25.72
N ARG A 87 -8.09 -5.58 -26.35
CA ARG A 87 -7.95 -5.20 -27.76
C ARG A 87 -7.07 -3.97 -27.97
N SER A 88 -6.64 -3.30 -26.90
CA SER A 88 -5.78 -2.12 -27.01
C SER A 88 -4.32 -2.50 -27.13
N ARG A 89 -3.61 -1.83 -28.04
CA ARG A 89 -2.15 -1.87 -28.12
C ARG A 89 -1.48 -0.74 -27.35
N ARG A 90 -2.27 0.20 -26.80
CA ARG A 90 -1.77 1.38 -26.09
C ARG A 90 -1.83 1.08 -24.59
N LYS A 91 -0.68 0.81 -23.98
CA LYS A 91 -0.56 0.63 -22.54
C LYS A 91 -0.16 1.95 -21.89
N VAL A 92 -0.68 2.22 -20.71
CA VAL A 92 -0.25 3.36 -19.88
C VAL A 92 -0.03 2.89 -18.45
N TYR A 93 1.06 3.35 -17.86
CA TYR A 93 1.43 3.08 -16.48
C TYR A 93 1.34 4.37 -15.67
N LEU A 94 0.57 4.33 -14.58
CA LEU A 94 0.42 5.43 -13.63
C LEU A 94 1.04 5.01 -12.29
N GLN A 95 2.16 5.62 -11.94
CA GLN A 95 2.86 5.39 -10.69
C GLN A 95 2.30 6.29 -9.59
N ALA A 96 1.82 5.72 -8.50
CA ALA A 96 1.47 6.48 -7.30
C ALA A 96 2.72 7.18 -6.72
N GLY A 97 2.51 8.34 -6.09
CA GLY A 97 3.57 9.11 -5.45
C GLY A 97 4.11 8.48 -4.17
N ILE A 98 5.12 9.12 -3.58
CA ILE A 98 5.65 8.75 -2.26
C ILE A 98 4.56 9.06 -1.23
N PHE A 99 4.25 8.08 -0.37
CA PHE A 99 3.14 8.11 0.60
C PHE A 99 1.73 8.06 -0.01
N ASP A 100 1.61 7.72 -1.29
CA ASP A 100 0.32 7.58 -1.99
C ASP A 100 0.10 6.14 -2.45
N ASP A 101 -1.10 5.86 -2.96
CA ASP A 101 -1.45 4.60 -3.61
C ASP A 101 -2.28 4.83 -4.89
N ALA A 102 -2.69 3.74 -5.53
CA ALA A 102 -3.44 3.78 -6.78
C ALA A 102 -4.80 4.48 -6.68
N VAL A 103 -5.33 4.69 -5.47
CA VAL A 103 -6.65 5.32 -5.23
C VAL A 103 -6.66 6.74 -5.77
N GLY A 104 -5.55 7.48 -5.65
CA GLY A 104 -5.42 8.85 -6.18
C GLY A 104 -5.80 8.98 -7.67
N TRP A 105 -5.56 7.93 -8.47
CA TRP A 105 -5.87 7.92 -9.90
C TRP A 105 -7.34 7.63 -10.23
N VAL A 106 -8.13 7.15 -9.25
CA VAL A 106 -9.52 6.68 -9.43
C VAL A 106 -10.55 7.39 -8.53
N SER A 107 -10.12 8.21 -7.56
CA SER A 107 -10.98 8.90 -6.58
C SER A 107 -11.93 9.96 -7.13
N CYS A 108 -11.67 10.53 -8.31
CA CYS A 108 -12.45 11.62 -8.90
C CYS A 108 -13.66 11.15 -9.76
N GLY A 109 -14.10 9.90 -9.60
CA GLY A 109 -15.20 9.32 -10.38
C GLY A 109 -14.91 9.34 -11.88
N ALA A 110 -15.90 9.68 -12.71
CA ALA A 110 -15.75 9.73 -14.17
C ALA A 110 -14.67 10.73 -14.67
N ARG A 111 -14.17 11.63 -13.81
CA ARG A 111 -13.06 12.56 -14.14
C ARG A 111 -11.70 12.06 -13.67
N SER A 112 -11.64 10.87 -13.09
CA SER A 112 -10.41 10.21 -12.70
C SER A 112 -9.52 9.93 -13.90
N LEU A 113 -8.23 10.27 -13.79
CA LEU A 113 -7.29 10.15 -14.90
C LEU A 113 -7.25 8.71 -15.45
N ALA A 114 -7.27 7.71 -14.58
CA ALA A 114 -7.26 6.30 -14.98
C ALA A 114 -8.50 5.93 -15.82
N LEU A 115 -9.67 6.42 -15.44
CA LEU A 115 -10.93 6.13 -16.14
C LEU A 115 -10.99 6.86 -17.49
N CYS A 116 -10.61 8.13 -17.52
CA CYS A 116 -10.51 8.90 -18.76
C CYS A 116 -9.55 8.23 -19.77
N LEU A 117 -8.38 7.77 -19.31
CA LEU A 117 -7.42 7.06 -20.16
C LEU A 117 -7.99 5.74 -20.69
N TYR A 118 -8.71 4.99 -19.85
CA TYR A 118 -9.39 3.79 -20.31
C TYR A 118 -10.40 4.12 -21.42
N ASP A 119 -11.22 5.15 -21.24
CA ASP A 119 -12.22 5.57 -22.23
C ASP A 119 -11.58 5.99 -23.57
N GLU A 120 -10.44 6.69 -23.51
CA GLU A 120 -9.61 7.10 -24.66
C GLU A 120 -8.89 5.96 -25.40
N GLY A 121 -9.06 4.71 -24.97
CA GLY A 121 -8.49 3.56 -25.70
C GLY A 121 -7.32 2.88 -25.01
N TYR A 122 -6.89 3.27 -23.82
CA TYR A 122 -5.70 2.71 -23.20
C TYR A 122 -6.01 1.47 -22.34
N ASP A 123 -5.01 0.59 -22.23
CA ASP A 123 -4.91 -0.45 -21.21
C ASP A 123 -4.12 0.14 -20.03
N VAL A 124 -4.79 0.34 -18.90
CA VAL A 124 -4.29 1.18 -17.80
C VAL A 124 -3.77 0.31 -16.67
N TYR A 125 -2.54 0.55 -16.24
CA TYR A 125 -1.87 -0.09 -15.12
C TYR A 125 -1.60 0.97 -14.04
N LEU A 126 -1.96 0.66 -12.80
CA LEU A 126 -1.79 1.51 -11.63
C LEU A 126 -0.77 0.85 -10.70
N GLY A 127 0.38 1.49 -10.59
CA GLY A 127 1.50 1.01 -9.79
C GLY A 127 1.42 1.43 -8.34
N ASN A 128 1.52 0.46 -7.46
CA ASN A 128 1.82 0.68 -6.05
C ASN A 128 3.24 0.22 -5.73
N LEU A 129 3.88 0.93 -4.80
CA LEU A 129 5.21 0.60 -4.31
C LEU A 129 5.13 -0.30 -3.08
N ARG A 130 6.28 -0.84 -2.63
CA ARG A 130 6.38 -1.67 -1.42
C ARG A 130 5.86 -1.00 -0.14
N SER A 131 5.81 0.33 -0.14
CA SER A 131 5.29 1.15 0.95
C SER A 131 3.76 1.14 1.04
N SER A 132 3.07 0.73 -0.02
CA SER A 132 1.61 0.69 -0.07
C SER A 132 1.09 -0.71 0.34
N PRO A 133 -0.16 -0.83 0.84
CA PRO A 133 -0.76 -2.12 1.15
C PRO A 133 -0.73 -3.07 -0.07
N PRO A 134 -0.66 -4.40 0.14
CA PRO A 134 -0.87 -5.14 1.39
C PRO A 134 0.38 -5.33 2.27
N HIS A 135 1.53 -4.74 1.91
CA HIS A 135 2.82 -4.91 2.60
C HIS A 135 3.25 -6.38 2.75
N ARG A 136 3.76 -6.96 1.67
CA ARG A 136 4.15 -8.38 1.64
C ARG A 136 5.60 -8.54 1.24
N HIS A 137 6.25 -9.48 1.91
CA HIS A 137 7.61 -9.91 1.61
C HIS A 137 7.66 -11.45 1.59
N VAL A 138 8.53 -12.03 0.77
CA VAL A 138 8.69 -13.50 0.68
C VAL A 138 9.43 -14.09 1.88
N ASP A 139 10.29 -13.30 2.53
CA ASP A 139 10.97 -13.66 3.77
C ASP A 139 10.10 -13.34 5.00
N PRO A 140 9.68 -14.33 5.81
CA PRO A 140 8.94 -14.10 7.07
C PRO A 140 9.70 -13.26 8.12
N SER A 141 11.02 -13.15 7.99
CA SER A 141 11.84 -12.28 8.82
C SER A 141 11.54 -10.79 8.57
N LEU A 142 11.06 -10.47 7.37
CA LEU A 142 10.68 -9.13 6.90
C LEU A 142 9.15 -9.00 6.85
N ASP A 143 8.50 -9.24 7.99
CA ASP A 143 7.07 -8.95 8.15
C ASP A 143 6.84 -7.46 8.38
N ARG A 144 5.68 -6.93 7.95
CA ARG A 144 5.33 -5.50 8.09
C ARG A 144 5.38 -4.97 9.52
N GLY A 145 5.21 -5.84 10.52
CA GLY A 145 5.30 -5.48 11.94
C GLY A 145 6.73 -5.28 12.45
N LYS A 146 7.73 -5.59 11.62
CA LYS A 146 9.16 -5.53 11.97
C LYS A 146 9.80 -4.35 11.28
N GLY A 147 10.65 -3.61 12.00
CA GLY A 147 11.37 -2.45 11.47
C GLY A 147 12.20 -2.76 10.22
N ALA A 148 12.74 -3.98 10.11
CA ALA A 148 13.53 -4.42 8.97
C ALA A 148 12.75 -4.45 7.64
N TYR A 149 11.42 -4.62 7.66
CA TYR A 149 10.61 -4.51 6.43
C TYR A 149 10.61 -3.07 5.88
N TRP A 150 10.80 -2.09 6.74
CA TRP A 150 10.76 -0.66 6.39
C TRP A 150 12.16 -0.07 6.15
N ASP A 151 13.19 -0.91 6.17
CA ASP A 151 14.58 -0.50 5.95
C ASP A 151 14.90 -0.45 4.44
N PHE A 152 14.29 0.53 3.76
CA PHE A 152 14.50 0.84 2.36
C PHE A 152 14.44 2.36 2.15
N ASP A 153 15.05 2.83 1.07
CA ASP A 153 14.94 4.21 0.61
C ASP A 153 14.32 4.29 -0.81
N LEU A 154 14.25 5.50 -1.36
CA LEU A 154 13.65 5.73 -2.68
C LEU A 154 14.43 5.07 -3.82
N THR A 155 15.71 4.82 -3.61
CA THR A 155 16.63 4.15 -4.54
C THR A 155 16.23 2.70 -4.69
N GLU A 156 15.96 1.96 -3.61
CA GLU A 156 15.44 0.60 -3.70
C GLU A 156 14.09 0.57 -4.40
N GLN A 157 13.20 1.52 -4.10
CA GLN A 157 11.90 1.60 -4.79
C GLN A 157 12.07 1.85 -6.30
N ALA A 158 12.96 2.76 -6.70
CA ALA A 158 13.22 3.03 -8.11
C ALA A 158 13.89 1.83 -8.81
N LEU A 159 14.90 1.23 -8.18
CA LEU A 159 15.70 0.16 -8.78
C LEU A 159 14.96 -1.18 -8.82
N PHE A 160 14.25 -1.55 -7.75
CA PHE A 160 13.62 -2.86 -7.64
C PHE A 160 12.12 -2.81 -7.93
N ASP A 161 11.38 -1.82 -7.40
CA ASP A 161 9.93 -1.80 -7.57
C ASP A 161 9.55 -1.38 -8.99
N VAL A 162 9.96 -0.19 -9.41
CA VAL A 162 9.59 0.36 -10.72
C VAL A 162 10.10 -0.54 -11.85
N SER A 163 11.33 -1.02 -11.76
CA SER A 163 11.89 -1.96 -12.75
C SER A 163 11.06 -3.25 -12.84
N ALA A 164 10.74 -3.89 -11.70
CA ALA A 164 9.95 -5.12 -11.71
C ALA A 164 8.54 -4.91 -12.28
N ILE A 165 7.91 -3.76 -11.99
CA ILE A 165 6.59 -3.43 -12.54
C ILE A 165 6.66 -3.22 -14.05
N VAL A 166 7.62 -2.43 -14.54
CA VAL A 166 7.79 -2.18 -15.98
C VAL A 166 8.07 -3.48 -16.73
N ASP A 167 8.95 -4.32 -16.19
CA ASP A 167 9.27 -5.63 -16.76
C ASP A 167 8.03 -6.55 -16.77
N ALA A 168 7.22 -6.56 -15.71
CA ALA A 168 5.97 -7.31 -15.66
C ALA A 168 4.96 -6.83 -16.73
N ILE A 169 4.79 -5.51 -16.88
CA ILE A 169 3.90 -4.91 -17.89
C ILE A 169 4.38 -5.21 -19.32
N ALA A 170 5.69 -5.20 -19.54
CA ALA A 170 6.32 -5.50 -20.82
C ALA A 170 6.18 -6.98 -21.18
N SER A 171 6.42 -7.87 -20.22
CA SER A 171 6.42 -9.33 -20.42
C SER A 171 5.04 -9.98 -20.39
N HIS A 172 3.99 -9.28 -19.93
CA HIS A 172 2.70 -9.90 -19.60
C HIS A 172 2.85 -11.09 -18.63
N ALA A 173 3.87 -11.05 -17.75
CA ALA A 173 4.04 -12.02 -16.68
C ALA A 173 2.98 -11.77 -15.58
N ASP A 174 1.75 -12.13 -15.91
CA ASP A 174 0.56 -11.90 -15.11
C ASP A 174 0.42 -13.05 -14.09
N VAL A 175 0.86 -12.86 -12.84
CA VAL A 175 0.37 -13.69 -11.72
C VAL A 175 -0.91 -13.04 -11.20
N GLU A 176 -2.05 -13.57 -11.63
CA GLU A 176 -3.36 -13.09 -11.22
C GLU A 176 -3.52 -13.26 -9.72
N LEU A 177 -3.76 -12.16 -9.01
CA LEU A 177 -4.21 -12.23 -7.63
C LEU A 177 -5.66 -12.70 -7.70
N ALA A 178 -5.87 -14.01 -7.54
CA ALA A 178 -7.19 -14.61 -7.59
C ALA A 178 -8.12 -13.92 -6.57
N GLY A 179 -8.94 -12.99 -7.06
CA GLY A 179 -10.11 -12.52 -6.35
C GLY A 179 -10.97 -13.75 -6.10
N ARG A 180 -11.07 -14.18 -4.84
CA ARG A 180 -11.80 -15.38 -4.39
C ARG A 180 -13.04 -15.68 -5.24
N GLY A 181 -12.97 -16.75 -6.03
CA GLY A 181 -14.11 -17.32 -6.74
C GLY A 181 -13.77 -18.07 -8.03
N GLY A 182 -12.95 -19.13 -7.96
CA GLY A 182 -12.93 -20.19 -8.98
C GLY A 182 -11.69 -20.28 -9.88
N ALA A 183 -11.07 -21.47 -9.82
CA ALA A 183 -10.27 -22.16 -10.84
C ALA A 183 -8.96 -21.50 -11.34
N ALA A 184 -7.87 -21.95 -10.74
CA ALA A 184 -6.58 -22.34 -11.35
C ALA A 184 -6.13 -21.65 -12.65
N ALA A 185 -5.05 -20.87 -12.55
CA ALA A 185 -4.09 -20.72 -13.63
C ALA A 185 -2.68 -20.53 -13.05
N THR A 186 -1.98 -21.66 -12.85
CA THR A 186 -0.53 -21.69 -12.72
C THR A 186 0.01 -22.14 -14.06
N THR A 187 0.67 -21.26 -14.80
CA THR A 187 1.60 -21.67 -15.86
C THR A 187 2.78 -20.70 -15.87
N LEU A 188 3.88 -21.13 -15.24
CA LEU A 188 5.22 -20.65 -15.57
C LEU A 188 5.78 -21.64 -16.60
N HIS A 189 6.30 -21.13 -17.72
CA HIS A 189 7.20 -21.86 -18.61
C HIS A 189 8.61 -21.28 -18.47
#